data_AF-A0A136M3Z9-F1
#
_entry.id   AF-A0A136M3Z9-F1
#
_cell.length_a   1.000
_cell.length_b   1.000
_cell.length_c   1.000
_cell.angle_alpha   90.00
_cell.angle_beta   90.00
_cell.angle_gamma   90.00
#
_symmetry.space_group_name_H-M   'P 1'
#
loop_
_entity.id
_entity.type
_entity.pdbx_description
1 polymer ?
#
loop_
_entity_poly.entity_id
_entity_poly.type
_entity_poly.pdbx_seq_one_letter_code
_entity_poly.pdbx_strand_id
1 'polypeptide(L)'
;MRRYLVFLILGLIQPALSWSGPGCFQLGDPPLEGQLTFYGSFSGGALSGLPVATGDYDGDGYLDLIMSPMRARITSNGPPRSEAGAACIYFGNGSISGSIDSSQSSPDQTVIFGAREGDHTGNEVWAGDV
;
A
#
# COMPACT_ATOMS: atom_id res chain seq x y z
N MET A 1 5.34 24.55 1.70
CA MET A 1 6.27 24.09 2.77
C MET A 1 6.59 22.63 2.48
N ARG A 2 7.83 22.26 2.14
CA ARG A 2 8.17 20.86 1.84
C ARG A 2 8.60 20.15 3.12
N ARG A 3 7.77 19.22 3.59
CA ARG A 3 8.14 18.22 4.59
C ARG A 3 7.95 16.86 3.92
N TYR A 4 9.06 16.19 3.62
CA TYR A 4 9.04 14.81 3.17
C TYR A 4 9.82 13.97 4.17
N LEU A 5 9.11 13.06 4.83
CA LEU A 5 9.68 11.83 5.34
C LEU A 5 8.53 10.81 5.39
N VAL A 6 8.38 10.05 4.31
CA VAL A 6 7.44 8.94 4.24
C VAL A 6 8.24 7.66 4.43
N PHE A 7 8.14 7.06 5.61
CA PHE A 7 8.59 5.69 5.84
C PHE A 7 7.44 4.76 5.49
N LEU A 8 7.56 4.03 4.38
CA LEU A 8 6.69 2.92 4.04
C LEU A 8 7.44 1.62 4.35
N ILE A 9 7.00 0.87 5.36
CA ILE A 9 7.59 -0.43 5.72
C ILE A 9 6.48 -1.47 5.74
N LEU A 10 6.66 -2.53 4.97
CA LEU A 10 5.72 -3.66 4.84
C LEU A 10 6.44 -4.94 5.26
N GLY A 11 5.78 -5.76 6.09
CA GLY A 11 6.33 -7.02 6.55
C GLY A 11 5.28 -7.90 7.22
N LEU A 12 5.51 -9.22 7.21
CA LEU A 12 4.78 -10.15 8.05
C LEU A 12 5.18 -9.91 9.51
N ILE A 13 4.19 -9.79 10.40
CA ILE A 13 4.41 -9.73 11.85
C ILE A 13 5.02 -11.08 12.28
N GLN A 14 6.34 -11.11 12.50
CA GLN A 14 7.01 -12.21 13.18
C GLN A 14 7.41 -11.72 14.57
N PRO A 15 7.21 -12.52 15.63
CA PRO A 15 7.67 -12.14 16.96
C PRO A 15 9.21 -12.10 17.00
N ALA A 16 9.73 -10.87 17.04
CA ALA A 16 10.97 -10.42 17.64
C ALA A 16 12.29 -11.14 17.28
N LEU A 17 13.03 -10.54 16.36
CA LEU A 17 14.47 -10.31 16.58
C LEU A 17 14.60 -8.82 16.90
N SER A 18 14.73 -8.48 18.19
CA SER A 18 14.90 -7.09 18.61
C SER A 18 16.26 -6.57 18.12
N TRP A 19 16.28 -5.85 17.00
CA TRP A 19 17.30 -4.84 16.80
C TRP A 19 16.96 -3.71 17.75
N SER A 20 17.76 -3.52 18.79
CA SER A 20 17.60 -2.40 19.73
C SER A 20 18.81 -1.48 19.57
N GLY A 21 18.66 -0.50 18.68
CA GLY A 21 19.58 0.61 18.49
C GLY A 21 18.81 1.91 18.29
N PRO A 22 19.41 3.08 18.53
CA PRO A 22 18.80 4.35 18.17
C PRO A 22 18.47 4.37 16.67
N GLY A 23 17.21 4.63 16.31
CA GLY A 23 16.79 4.76 14.91
C GLY A 23 16.30 3.47 14.22
N CYS A 24 16.18 2.34 14.93
CA CYS A 24 15.43 1.18 14.43
C CYS A 24 14.01 1.16 15.00
N PHE A 25 13.04 0.77 14.16
CA PHE A 25 11.62 0.67 14.50
C PHE A 25 11.12 -0.72 14.10
N GLN A 26 10.30 -1.35 14.96
CA GLN A 26 9.69 -2.65 14.66
C GLN A 26 8.25 -2.47 14.17
N LEU A 27 7.89 -3.21 13.11
CA LEU A 27 6.51 -3.24 12.63
C LEU A 27 5.62 -3.88 13.71
N GLY A 28 4.73 -3.08 14.31
CA GLY A 28 3.87 -3.46 15.44
C GLY A 28 4.10 -2.64 16.71
N ASP A 29 5.20 -1.86 16.77
CA ASP A 29 5.35 -0.82 17.79
C ASP A 29 4.26 0.27 17.61
N PRO A 30 3.94 1.04 18.67
CA PRO A 30 3.04 2.19 18.54
C PRO A 30 3.45 3.10 17.38
N PRO A 31 2.50 3.62 16.58
CA PRO A 31 2.82 4.52 15.49
C PRO A 31 3.61 5.74 15.97
N LEU A 32 4.63 6.12 15.21
CA LEU A 32 5.40 7.34 15.45
C LEU A 32 4.55 8.57 15.14
N GLU A 33 4.90 9.71 15.76
CA GLU A 33 4.29 10.98 15.40
C GLU A 33 4.56 11.30 13.92
N GLY A 34 3.50 11.58 13.16
CA GLY A 34 3.60 11.81 11.71
C GLY A 34 3.78 10.55 10.87
N GLN A 35 3.42 9.37 11.40
CA GLN A 35 3.36 8.11 10.64
C GLN A 35 1.95 7.83 10.11
N LEU A 36 1.85 7.65 8.81
CA LEU A 36 0.67 7.08 8.14
C LEU A 36 0.95 5.60 7.85
N THR A 37 0.07 4.73 8.33
CA THR A 37 0.21 3.27 8.15
C THR A 37 -0.86 2.74 7.21
N PHE A 38 -0.45 2.06 6.14
CA PHE A 38 -1.35 1.44 5.19
C PHE A 38 -1.45 -0.07 5.43
N TYR A 39 -2.68 -0.57 5.59
CA TYR A 39 -2.98 -1.98 5.75
C TYR A 39 -3.57 -2.55 4.45
N GLY A 40 -2.83 -3.47 3.84
CA GLY A 40 -3.27 -4.24 2.67
C GLY A 40 -4.23 -5.37 3.07
N SER A 41 -5.38 -5.46 2.40
CA SER A 41 -6.42 -6.48 2.68
C SER A 41 -6.37 -7.68 1.73
N PHE A 42 -5.55 -7.61 0.68
CA PHE A 42 -5.46 -8.65 -0.34
C PHE A 42 -4.66 -9.87 0.13
N SER A 43 -5.37 -10.98 0.33
CA SER A 43 -4.76 -12.27 0.67
C SER A 43 -3.70 -12.68 -0.35
N GLY A 44 -2.52 -13.06 0.14
CA GLY A 44 -1.37 -13.46 -0.69
C GLY A 44 -0.64 -12.32 -1.39
N GLY A 45 -1.22 -11.10 -1.37
CA GLY A 45 -0.80 -9.96 -2.18
C GLY A 45 0.63 -9.48 -1.98
N ALA A 46 1.10 -9.48 -0.74
CA ALA A 46 2.40 -8.94 -0.33
C ALA A 46 3.45 -10.01 0.01
N LEU A 47 3.20 -11.30 -0.30
CA LEU A 47 4.08 -12.41 0.11
C LEU A 47 5.46 -12.41 -0.57
N SER A 48 5.62 -11.67 -1.67
CA SER A 48 6.85 -11.67 -2.48
C SER A 48 7.32 -10.25 -2.82
N GLY A 49 6.91 -9.27 -2.02
CA GLY A 49 7.08 -7.84 -2.28
C GLY A 49 5.74 -7.16 -2.59
N LEU A 50 5.74 -5.83 -2.50
CA LEU A 50 4.60 -4.98 -2.81
C LEU A 50 5.14 -3.72 -3.50
N PRO A 51 5.12 -3.65 -4.84
CA PRO A 51 5.51 -2.45 -5.57
C PRO A 51 4.66 -1.28 -5.12
N VAL A 52 5.33 -0.15 -4.90
CA VAL A 52 4.70 1.10 -4.48
C VAL A 52 5.23 2.27 -5.30
N ALA A 53 4.37 3.27 -5.49
CA ALA A 53 4.74 4.53 -6.11
C ALA A 53 3.96 5.67 -5.47
N THR A 54 4.55 6.87 -5.44
CA THR A 54 3.92 8.08 -4.92
C THR A 54 4.06 9.23 -5.91
N GLY A 55 3.07 10.12 -5.94
CA GLY A 55 3.01 11.34 -6.76
C GLY A 55 1.70 12.06 -6.47
N ASP A 56 1.47 13.23 -7.06
CA ASP A 56 0.14 13.85 -7.06
C ASP A 56 -0.52 13.45 -8.39
N TYR A 57 -1.50 12.55 -8.35
CA TYR A 57 -2.09 11.92 -9.54
C TYR A 57 -3.40 12.58 -9.96
N ASP A 58 -4.03 13.34 -9.07
CA ASP A 58 -5.28 14.07 -9.34
C ASP A 58 -5.10 15.60 -9.40
N GLY A 59 -3.89 16.11 -9.12
CA GLY A 59 -3.49 17.51 -9.27
C GLY A 59 -3.96 18.40 -8.14
N ASP A 60 -4.25 17.83 -6.97
CA ASP A 60 -4.79 18.57 -5.83
C ASP A 60 -3.70 19.19 -4.92
N GLY A 61 -2.43 18.90 -5.19
CA GLY A 61 -1.26 19.37 -4.47
C GLY A 61 -0.83 18.48 -3.31
N TYR A 62 -1.49 17.34 -3.08
CA TYR A 62 -1.14 16.36 -2.06
C TYR A 62 -0.54 15.08 -2.65
N LEU A 63 0.19 14.35 -1.82
CA LEU A 63 0.85 13.11 -2.24
C LEU A 63 -0.10 11.92 -2.15
N ASP A 64 -0.29 11.25 -3.28
CA ASP A 64 -1.02 10.01 -3.44
C ASP A 64 -0.10 8.80 -3.35
N LEU A 65 -0.70 7.61 -3.18
CA LEU A 65 0.00 6.35 -3.04
C LEU A 65 -0.60 5.26 -3.94
N ILE A 66 0.24 4.54 -4.67
CA ILE A 66 -0.09 3.27 -5.31
C ILE A 66 0.54 2.14 -4.49
N MET A 67 -0.24 1.10 -4.21
CA MET A 67 0.22 -0.16 -3.64
C MET A 67 -0.28 -1.33 -4.48
N SER A 68 0.63 -2.21 -4.86
CA SER A 68 0.33 -3.25 -5.84
C SER A 68 0.53 -4.66 -5.29
N PRO A 69 -0.51 -5.26 -4.70
CA PRO A 69 -0.47 -6.65 -4.24
C PRO A 69 -0.48 -7.62 -5.43
N MET A 70 0.67 -7.78 -6.09
CA MET A 70 0.77 -8.50 -7.37
C MET A 70 0.31 -9.97 -7.27
N ARG A 71 0.36 -10.60 -6.10
CA ARG A 71 -0.13 -11.98 -5.89
C ARG A 71 -1.51 -12.04 -5.24
N ALA A 72 -2.27 -10.93 -5.28
CA ALA A 72 -3.59 -10.86 -4.69
C ALA A 72 -4.50 -11.97 -5.22
N ARG A 73 -5.09 -12.72 -4.29
CA ARG A 73 -6.29 -13.51 -4.59
C ARG A 73 -7.49 -12.58 -4.62
N ILE A 74 -8.16 -12.53 -5.77
CA ILE A 74 -9.37 -11.72 -5.95
C ILE A 74 -10.58 -12.64 -5.86
N THR A 75 -11.49 -12.35 -4.94
CA THR A 75 -12.75 -13.08 -4.72
C THR A 75 -14.00 -12.21 -4.98
N SER A 76 -13.80 -10.98 -5.42
CA SER A 76 -14.82 -9.99 -5.76
C SER A 76 -14.66 -9.51 -7.21
N ASN A 77 -15.64 -8.74 -7.71
CA ASN A 77 -15.58 -8.15 -9.07
C ASN A 77 -15.30 -9.17 -10.19
N GLY A 78 -15.94 -10.34 -10.10
CA GLY A 78 -15.87 -11.43 -11.08
C GLY A 78 -15.72 -12.81 -10.43
N PRO A 79 -15.46 -13.85 -11.24
CA PRO A 79 -15.10 -15.18 -10.75
C PRO A 79 -13.83 -15.13 -9.89
N PRO A 80 -13.72 -15.95 -8.84
CA PRO A 80 -12.49 -16.04 -8.04
C PRO A 80 -11.28 -16.38 -8.91
N ARG A 81 -10.18 -15.67 -8.69
CA ARG A 81 -8.92 -15.82 -9.43
C ARG A 81 -7.74 -15.67 -8.49
N SER A 82 -6.92 -16.71 -8.43
CA SER A 82 -5.71 -16.74 -7.60
C SER A 82 -4.61 -15.93 -8.27
N GLU A 83 -3.78 -15.25 -7.48
CA GLU A 83 -2.61 -14.52 -8.00
C GLU A 83 -2.91 -13.61 -9.21
N ALA A 84 -4.12 -13.05 -9.28
CA ALA A 84 -4.49 -12.15 -10.36
C ALA A 84 -3.79 -10.79 -10.21
N GLY A 85 -3.47 -10.43 -8.97
CA GLY A 85 -2.86 -9.16 -8.63
C GLY A 85 -3.86 -8.02 -8.61
N ALA A 86 -3.46 -6.89 -8.02
CA ALA A 86 -4.21 -5.65 -8.07
C ALA A 86 -3.26 -4.45 -7.94
N ALA A 87 -3.74 -3.27 -8.30
CA ALA A 87 -3.14 -1.99 -7.95
C ALA A 87 -4.18 -1.14 -7.21
N CYS A 88 -3.85 -0.70 -6.01
CA CYS A 88 -4.68 0.16 -5.17
C CYS A 88 -4.08 1.56 -5.17
N ILE A 89 -4.82 2.54 -5.65
CA ILE A 89 -4.50 3.96 -5.61
C ILE A 89 -5.26 4.57 -4.43
N TYR A 90 -4.56 5.34 -3.61
CA TYR A 90 -5.14 6.15 -2.55
C TYR A 90 -4.81 7.61 -2.79
N PHE A 91 -5.84 8.44 -2.93
CA PHE A 91 -5.71 9.89 -3.11
C PHE A 91 -5.48 10.55 -1.74
N GLY A 92 -4.39 11.28 -1.64
CA GLY A 92 -3.95 11.96 -0.44
C GLY A 92 -4.84 13.15 -0.10
N ASN A 93 -4.75 13.62 1.14
CA ASN A 93 -5.41 14.86 1.57
C ASN A 93 -4.48 15.76 2.38
N GLY A 94 -3.16 15.51 2.27
CA GLY A 94 -2.11 16.19 3.02
C GLY A 94 -1.89 15.68 4.44
N SER A 95 -2.73 14.78 4.95
CA SER A 95 -2.48 14.11 6.23
C SER A 95 -1.46 12.98 6.07
N ILE A 96 -0.41 13.02 6.89
CA ILE A 96 0.63 11.98 6.95
C ILE A 96 0.61 11.22 8.28
N SER A 97 -0.48 11.32 9.06
CA SER A 97 -0.67 10.57 10.30
C SER A 97 -1.92 9.70 10.27
N GLY A 98 -1.89 8.61 11.03
CA GLY A 98 -3.03 7.71 11.21
C GLY A 98 -2.86 6.39 10.46
N SER A 99 -3.98 5.77 10.08
CA SER A 99 -3.97 4.53 9.31
C SER A 99 -5.06 4.49 8.24
N ILE A 100 -4.75 3.78 7.16
CA ILE A 100 -5.65 3.50 6.05
C ILE A 100 -5.74 2.00 5.91
N ASP A 101 -6.95 1.47 5.85
CA ASP A 101 -7.22 0.05 5.62
C ASP A 101 -7.87 -0.11 4.25
N SER A 102 -7.16 -0.78 3.34
CA SER A 102 -7.62 -1.01 1.97
C SER A 102 -8.82 -1.95 1.86
N SER A 103 -9.27 -2.57 2.96
CA SER A 103 -10.55 -3.30 3.02
C SER A 103 -11.77 -2.38 3.12
N GLN A 104 -11.57 -1.14 3.56
CA GLN A 104 -12.64 -0.16 3.74
C GLN A 104 -12.86 0.59 2.43
N SER A 105 -14.10 0.57 1.93
CA SER A 105 -14.46 1.38 0.76
C SER A 105 -14.31 2.86 1.11
N SER A 106 -13.51 3.58 0.32
CA SER A 106 -13.34 5.03 0.42
C SER A 106 -13.54 5.68 -0.96
N PRO A 107 -14.15 6.88 -1.06
CA PRO A 107 -14.16 7.63 -2.31
C PRO A 107 -12.74 8.00 -2.76
N ASP A 108 -11.79 8.09 -1.82
CA ASP A 108 -10.39 8.43 -2.09
C ASP A 108 -9.56 7.19 -2.48
N GLN A 109 -10.22 6.08 -2.85
CA GLN A 109 -9.57 4.84 -3.20
C GLN A 109 -10.05 4.35 -4.58
N THR A 110 -9.10 4.00 -5.43
CA THR A 110 -9.35 3.28 -6.68
C THR A 110 -8.62 1.95 -6.69
N VAL A 111 -9.29 0.88 -7.09
CA VAL A 111 -8.68 -0.46 -7.19
C VAL A 111 -8.79 -0.98 -8.61
N ILE A 112 -7.64 -1.31 -9.18
CA ILE A 112 -7.52 -1.98 -10.47
C ILE A 112 -7.26 -3.46 -10.19
N PHE A 113 -8.21 -4.32 -10.55
CA PHE A 113 -8.12 -5.76 -10.36
C PHE A 113 -7.49 -6.43 -11.59
N GLY A 114 -6.60 -7.40 -11.39
CA GLY A 114 -6.15 -8.27 -12.46
C GLY A 114 -7.31 -9.04 -13.08
N ALA A 115 -7.26 -9.26 -14.39
CA ALA A 115 -8.40 -9.78 -15.14
C ALA A 115 -8.52 -11.31 -15.02
N ARG A 116 -7.40 -12.02 -14.94
CA ARG A 116 -7.30 -13.48 -14.96
C ARG A 116 -6.40 -14.00 -13.84
N GLU A 117 -6.51 -15.30 -13.59
CA GLU A 117 -5.60 -16.02 -12.68
C GLU A 117 -4.16 -15.95 -13.20
N GLY A 118 -3.22 -15.61 -12.32
CA GLY A 118 -1.80 -15.53 -12.63
C GLY A 118 -1.37 -14.30 -13.45
N ASP A 119 -2.24 -13.31 -13.67
CA ASP A 119 -1.88 -12.07 -14.38
C ASP A 119 -0.76 -11.29 -13.66
N HIS A 120 -0.64 -11.47 -12.34
CA HIS A 120 0.29 -10.73 -11.48
C HIS A 120 0.23 -9.21 -11.69
N THR A 121 -0.99 -8.66 -11.85
CA THR A 121 -1.20 -7.23 -12.09
C THR A 121 -0.56 -6.40 -10.99
N GLY A 122 0.27 -5.42 -11.39
CA GLY A 122 1.03 -4.59 -10.45
C GLY A 122 2.35 -5.20 -9.98
N ASN A 123 2.94 -6.13 -10.75
CA ASN A 123 4.29 -6.65 -10.53
C ASN A 123 5.38 -5.56 -10.56
N GLU A 124 5.11 -4.44 -11.22
CA GLU A 124 5.89 -3.22 -11.20
C GLU A 124 4.94 -2.02 -11.29
N VAL A 125 5.29 -0.92 -10.64
CA VAL A 125 4.58 0.35 -10.79
C VAL A 125 5.55 1.50 -10.89
N TRP A 126 5.23 2.43 -11.78
CA TRP A 126 5.86 3.73 -11.86
C TRP A 126 4.74 4.77 -12.00
N ALA A 127 4.92 5.91 -11.36
CA ALA A 127 3.92 6.96 -11.41
C ALA A 127 4.62 8.32 -11.54
N GLY A 128 3.92 9.24 -12.20
CA GLY A 128 4.34 10.61 -12.41
C GLY A 128 3.31 11.57 -11.82
N ASP A 129 3.79 12.76 -11.52
CA ASP A 129 3.02 13.91 -11.06
C ASP A 129 2.33 14.59 -12.27
N VAL A 130 1.12 15.13 -12.10
CA VAL A 130 0.34 15.82 -13.15
C VAL A 130 0.45 17.34 -13.13
#